data_AF-A0A7D9L132-F1
#
_entry.id   AF-A0A7D9L132-F1
#
_cell.length_a   1.000
_cell.length_b   1.000
_cell.length_c   1.000
_cell.angle_alpha   90.00
_cell.angle_beta   90.00
_cell.angle_gamma   90.00
#
_symmetry.space_group_name_H-M   'P 1'
#
loop_
_entity.id
_entity.type
_entity.pdbx_description
1 polymer ?
#
loop_
_entity_poly.entity_id
_entity_poly.type
_entity_poly.pdbx_seq_one_letter_code
_entity_poly.pdbx_strand_id
1 'polypeptide(L)'
;MVCIELSLPYNKSLLISTWYRPPNSLMNKFDYWASFLAKCDNEDKELILIGDLNCDVSKTIPDPHTCKLQFLCSLYQIDQLIKESTRLTPKSATLIDLILTTRPENISRSGVIHLGISDHSLVYAVRKFTLPNGRQKIRQVRNFKNFVENDFIRDVSQLPWEMVYQFGDPNLCWQVWKSLLLDALIDMPLCATSE
;
A
#
# COMPACT_ATOMS: atom_id res chain seq x y z
N MET A 1 6.79 -18.26 10.89
CA MET A 1 6.08 -16.98 11.06
C MET A 1 7.02 -15.91 10.56
N VAL A 2 6.51 -15.01 9.73
CA VAL A 2 7.26 -13.89 9.17
C VAL A 2 6.44 -12.64 9.44
N CYS A 3 7.07 -11.60 9.98
CA CYS A 3 6.45 -10.32 10.24
C CYS A 3 7.24 -9.24 9.48
N ILE A 4 6.52 -8.37 8.79
CA ILE A 4 7.06 -7.19 8.12
C ILE A 4 6.39 -5.96 8.69
N GLU A 5 7.16 -4.88 8.80
CA GLU A 5 6.63 -3.56 9.11
C GLU A 5 6.45 -2.78 7.82
N LEU A 6 5.24 -2.29 7.59
CA LEU A 6 4.91 -1.37 6.51
C LEU A 6 4.90 0.06 7.07
N SER A 7 5.92 0.84 6.73
CA SER A 7 5.98 2.26 7.05
C SER A 7 5.06 3.04 6.12
N LEU A 8 4.07 3.71 6.69
CA LEU A 8 3.09 4.47 5.94
C LEU A 8 3.43 5.97 6.02
N PRO A 9 3.39 6.70 4.89
CA PRO A 9 3.49 8.15 4.95
C PRO A 9 2.38 8.70 5.85
N TYR A 10 2.78 9.44 6.88
CA TYR A 10 1.88 10.21 7.75
C TYR A 10 0.90 9.40 8.62
N ASN A 11 1.02 8.07 8.66
CA ASN A 11 0.26 7.19 9.55
C ASN A 11 1.23 6.40 10.44
N LYS A 12 0.76 5.88 11.58
CA LYS A 12 1.54 4.88 12.34
C LYS A 12 1.85 3.69 11.43
N SER A 13 3.06 3.13 11.56
CA SER A 13 3.43 1.91 10.85
C SER A 13 2.46 0.76 11.17
N LEU A 14 2.31 -0.13 10.20
CA LEU A 14 1.47 -1.33 10.27
C LEU A 14 2.36 -2.58 10.31
N LEU A 15 2.08 -3.49 11.23
CA LEU A 15 2.68 -4.83 11.24
C LEU A 15 1.81 -5.78 10.44
N ILE A 16 2.39 -6.43 9.44
CA ILE A 16 1.75 -7.51 8.69
C ILE A 16 2.55 -8.78 8.94
N SER A 17 1.87 -9.81 9.44
CA SER A 17 2.52 -11.07 9.75
C SER A 17 1.73 -12.25 9.21
N THR A 18 2.47 -13.31 8.88
CA THR A 18 1.88 -14.58 8.48
C THR A 18 2.33 -15.71 9.38
N TRP A 19 1.38 -16.58 9.69
CA TRP A 19 1.61 -17.78 10.46
C TRP A 19 0.91 -18.97 9.81
N TYR A 20 1.69 -20.03 9.54
CA TYR A 20 1.16 -21.36 9.26
C TYR A 20 1.33 -22.23 10.49
N ARG A 21 0.23 -22.83 10.97
CA ARG A 21 0.25 -23.86 12.02
C ARG A 21 -0.17 -25.20 11.40
N PRO A 22 0.71 -26.23 11.36
CA PRO A 22 0.31 -27.56 10.92
C PRO A 22 -0.81 -28.14 11.78
N PRO A 23 -1.74 -28.94 11.21
CA PRO A 23 -2.94 -29.43 11.92
C PRO A 23 -2.62 -30.24 13.19
N ASN A 24 -1.54 -31.01 13.15
CA ASN A 24 -1.11 -31.88 14.25
C ASN A 24 0.03 -31.28 15.09
N SER A 25 0.22 -29.96 15.04
CA SER A 25 1.27 -29.32 15.83
C SER A 25 0.99 -29.42 17.32
N LEU A 26 2.05 -29.53 18.12
CA LEU A 26 1.97 -29.48 19.58
C LEU A 26 1.45 -28.12 20.07
N MET A 27 0.83 -28.13 21.26
CA MET A 27 0.26 -26.92 21.90
C MET A 27 1.32 -25.86 22.20
N ASN A 28 2.58 -26.25 22.41
CA ASN A 28 3.69 -25.34 22.66
C ASN A 28 3.97 -24.36 21.50
N LYS A 29 3.42 -24.60 20.29
CA LYS A 29 3.48 -23.63 19.21
C LYS A 29 2.77 -22.32 19.56
N PHE A 30 1.76 -22.36 20.44
CA PHE A 30 1.10 -21.17 20.94
C PHE A 30 1.97 -20.36 21.91
N ASP A 31 3.01 -20.93 22.53
CA ASP A 31 3.91 -20.18 23.42
C ASP A 31 4.78 -19.21 22.61
N TYR A 32 5.27 -19.67 21.45
CA TYR A 32 5.99 -18.82 20.49
C TYR A 32 5.08 -17.73 19.93
N TRP A 33 3.83 -18.06 19.63
CA TRP A 33 2.86 -17.09 19.14
C TRP A 33 2.46 -16.07 20.21
N ALA A 34 2.23 -16.49 21.45
CA ALA A 34 1.97 -15.58 22.58
C ALA A 34 3.15 -14.64 22.83
N SER A 35 4.38 -15.17 22.80
CA SER A 35 5.60 -14.35 22.91
C SER A 35 5.73 -13.33 21.76
N PHE A 36 5.25 -13.68 20.56
CA PHE A 36 5.21 -12.79 19.42
C PHE A 36 4.13 -11.70 19.57
N LEU A 37 2.92 -12.07 19.98
CA LEU A 37 1.85 -11.10 20.24
C LEU A 37 2.27 -10.09 21.31
N ALA A 38 2.90 -10.54 22.40
CA ALA A 38 3.45 -9.65 23.42
C ALA A 38 4.47 -8.65 22.85
N LYS A 39 5.31 -9.07 21.89
CA LYS A 39 6.24 -8.16 21.22
C LYS A 39 5.50 -7.16 20.33
N CYS A 40 4.51 -7.61 19.56
CA CYS A 40 3.71 -6.72 18.72
C CYS A 40 2.91 -5.69 19.54
N ASP A 41 2.36 -6.11 20.68
CA ASP A 41 1.63 -5.24 21.60
C ASP A 41 2.53 -4.12 22.15
N ASN A 42 3.76 -4.45 22.52
CA ASN A 42 4.77 -3.48 22.97
C ASN A 42 5.17 -2.44 21.91
N GLU A 43 4.96 -2.73 20.62
CA GLU A 43 5.28 -1.79 19.54
C GLU A 43 4.23 -0.67 19.39
N ASP A 44 3.05 -0.79 20.00
CA ASP A 44 1.92 0.15 19.86
C ASP A 44 1.58 0.47 18.38
N LYS A 45 1.68 -0.57 17.54
CA LYS A 45 1.38 -0.56 16.10
C LYS A 45 0.13 -1.39 15.81
N GLU A 46 -0.57 -1.04 14.74
CA GLU A 46 -1.62 -1.92 14.22
C GLU A 46 -1.01 -3.24 13.75
N LEU A 47 -1.72 -4.34 13.98
CA LEU A 47 -1.33 -5.67 13.57
C LEU A 47 -2.40 -6.27 12.65
N ILE A 48 -1.96 -6.83 11.53
CA ILE A 48 -2.74 -7.74 10.67
C ILE A 48 -1.98 -9.06 10.58
N LEU A 49 -2.65 -10.14 10.97
CA LEU A 49 -2.14 -11.52 10.94
C LEU A 49 -2.95 -12.35 9.94
N ILE A 50 -2.27 -13.07 9.05
CA ILE A 50 -2.92 -13.87 8.01
C ILE A 50 -2.29 -15.26 7.93
N GLY A 51 -3.12 -16.30 7.85
CA GLY A 51 -2.62 -17.62 7.44
C GLY A 51 -3.53 -18.78 7.77
N ASP A 52 -3.10 -19.96 7.34
CA ASP A 52 -3.72 -21.25 7.68
C ASP A 52 -3.25 -21.69 9.07
N LEU A 53 -4.16 -21.55 10.04
CA LEU A 53 -3.88 -21.90 11.42
C LEU A 53 -4.34 -23.31 11.78
N ASN A 54 -5.02 -24.03 10.87
CA ASN A 54 -5.66 -25.30 11.17
C ASN A 54 -6.44 -25.28 12.51
N CYS A 55 -7.07 -24.15 12.83
CA CYS A 55 -7.94 -23.96 13.99
C CYS A 55 -9.32 -23.58 13.47
N ASP A 56 -10.27 -24.50 13.57
CA ASP A 56 -11.59 -24.32 12.95
C ASP A 56 -12.51 -23.52 13.86
N VAL A 57 -12.53 -22.20 13.63
CA VAL A 57 -13.32 -21.26 14.42
C VAL A 57 -14.82 -21.27 14.07
N SER A 58 -15.25 -22.09 13.10
CA SER A 58 -16.67 -22.25 12.76
C SER A 58 -17.40 -23.27 13.64
N LYS A 59 -16.67 -24.10 14.40
CA LYS A 59 -17.25 -25.16 15.22
C LYS A 59 -17.97 -24.61 16.45
N THR A 60 -19.15 -25.16 16.73
CA THR A 60 -19.90 -24.89 17.97
C THR A 60 -19.12 -25.28 19.22
N ILE A 61 -18.40 -26.41 19.15
CA ILE A 61 -17.51 -26.90 20.21
C ILE A 61 -16.08 -26.88 19.64
N PRO A 62 -15.29 -25.83 19.92
CA PRO A 62 -13.92 -25.73 19.43
C PRO A 62 -13.02 -26.77 20.08
N ASP A 63 -12.04 -27.25 19.33
CA ASP A 63 -10.98 -28.10 19.86
C ASP A 63 -9.99 -27.28 20.73
N PRO A 64 -9.13 -27.93 21.54
CA PRO A 64 -8.21 -27.22 22.43
C PRO A 64 -7.30 -26.20 21.75
N HIS A 65 -6.85 -26.43 20.52
CA HIS A 65 -6.02 -25.47 19.79
C HIS A 65 -6.83 -24.26 19.36
N THR A 66 -8.06 -24.47 18.90
CA THR A 66 -9.00 -23.39 18.58
C THR A 66 -9.36 -22.57 19.83
N CYS A 67 -9.61 -23.22 20.98
CA CYS A 67 -9.82 -22.53 22.26
C CYS A 67 -8.61 -21.66 22.65
N LYS A 68 -7.39 -22.20 22.51
CA LYS A 68 -6.16 -21.45 22.85
C LYS A 68 -5.96 -20.26 21.93
N LEU A 69 -6.22 -20.42 20.63
CA LEU A 69 -6.20 -19.34 19.65
C LEU A 69 -7.19 -18.22 20.04
N GLN A 70 -8.46 -18.57 20.29
CA GLN A 70 -9.50 -17.62 20.66
C GLN A 70 -9.19 -16.90 21.99
N PHE A 71 -8.66 -17.62 22.98
CA PHE A 71 -8.23 -17.04 24.25
C PHE A 71 -7.16 -15.96 24.04
N LEU A 72 -6.12 -16.27 23.28
CA LEU A 72 -5.06 -15.31 22.98
C LEU A 72 -5.55 -14.14 22.12
N CYS A 73 -6.42 -14.39 21.13
CA CYS A 73 -7.04 -13.30 20.37
C CYS A 73 -7.82 -12.35 21.31
N SER A 74 -8.61 -12.91 22.23
CA SER A 74 -9.34 -12.12 23.22
C SER A 74 -8.43 -11.35 24.16
N LEU A 75 -7.31 -11.94 24.59
CA LEU A 75 -6.35 -11.30 25.49
C LEU A 75 -5.72 -10.04 24.86
N TYR A 76 -5.42 -10.09 23.56
CA TYR A 76 -4.77 -9.02 22.81
C TYR A 76 -5.75 -8.15 22.00
N GLN A 77 -7.06 -8.27 22.22
CA GLN A 77 -8.11 -7.53 21.50
C GLN A 77 -7.98 -7.66 19.97
N ILE A 78 -7.74 -8.89 19.52
CA ILE A 78 -7.58 -9.24 18.12
C ILE A 78 -8.89 -9.83 17.60
N ASP A 79 -9.45 -9.22 16.57
CA ASP A 79 -10.67 -9.66 15.90
C ASP A 79 -10.36 -10.52 14.67
N GLN A 80 -11.13 -11.60 14.51
CA GLN A 80 -11.12 -12.43 13.31
C GLN A 80 -12.15 -11.89 12.31
N LEU A 81 -11.74 -11.72 11.05
CA LEU A 81 -12.53 -11.01 10.02
C LEU A 81 -13.28 -11.92 9.04
N ILE A 82 -12.96 -13.21 8.97
CA ILE A 82 -13.47 -14.13 7.94
C ILE A 82 -14.62 -14.94 8.49
N LYS A 83 -15.81 -14.85 7.88
CA LYS A 83 -17.02 -15.48 8.42
C LYS A 83 -17.48 -16.72 7.65
N GLU A 84 -16.86 -17.00 6.52
CA GLU A 84 -17.21 -18.08 5.59
C GLU A 84 -16.14 -19.16 5.62
N SER A 85 -16.51 -20.41 5.32
CA SER A 85 -15.56 -21.52 5.26
C SER A 85 -14.48 -21.28 4.22
N THR A 86 -13.23 -21.56 4.59
CA THR A 86 -12.05 -21.28 3.75
C THR A 86 -11.45 -22.53 3.15
N ARG A 87 -11.64 -23.70 3.79
CA ARG A 87 -11.28 -24.99 3.21
C ARG A 87 -12.52 -25.82 2.93
N LEU A 88 -12.73 -26.16 1.67
CA LEU A 88 -13.85 -26.94 1.17
C LEU A 88 -13.34 -28.27 0.60
N THR A 89 -13.77 -29.37 1.21
CA THR A 89 -13.53 -30.73 0.71
C THR A 89 -14.88 -31.37 0.37
N PRO A 90 -14.92 -32.52 -0.34
CA PRO A 90 -16.17 -33.23 -0.57
C PRO A 90 -16.92 -33.65 0.70
N LYS A 91 -16.23 -33.66 1.85
CA LYS A 91 -16.77 -34.17 3.14
C LYS A 91 -16.90 -33.10 4.21
N SER A 92 -16.33 -31.91 4.02
CA SER A 92 -16.24 -30.90 5.08
C SER A 92 -16.09 -29.49 4.52
N ALA A 93 -16.61 -28.53 5.28
CA ALA A 93 -16.34 -27.10 5.11
C ALA A 93 -15.81 -26.58 6.45
N THR A 94 -14.61 -26.00 6.47
CA THR A 94 -13.95 -25.54 7.69
C THR A 94 -13.38 -24.13 7.52
N LEU A 95 -13.39 -23.34 8.60
CA LEU A 95 -12.84 -21.99 8.62
C LEU A 95 -11.50 -21.99 9.36
N ILE A 96 -10.41 -22.20 8.61
CA ILE A 96 -9.06 -22.38 9.16
C ILE A 96 -8.02 -21.40 8.63
N ASP A 97 -8.23 -20.86 7.43
CA ASP A 97 -7.51 -19.69 6.92
C ASP A 97 -8.14 -18.42 7.53
N LEU A 98 -7.39 -17.70 8.35
CA LEU A 98 -7.91 -16.56 9.11
C LEU A 98 -7.20 -15.26 8.73
N ILE A 99 -7.95 -14.16 8.82
CA ILE A 99 -7.40 -12.82 8.91
C ILE A 99 -7.76 -12.27 10.28
N LEU A 100 -6.74 -11.93 11.07
CA LEU A 100 -6.86 -11.42 12.42
C LEU A 100 -6.32 -9.99 12.47
N THR A 101 -6.96 -9.08 13.21
CA THR A 101 -6.51 -7.68 13.31
C THR A 101 -6.77 -7.05 14.67
N THR A 102 -5.89 -6.14 15.12
CA THR A 102 -6.14 -5.30 16.30
C THR A 102 -6.98 -4.05 15.99
N ARG A 103 -7.26 -3.76 14.71
CA ARG A 103 -7.96 -2.54 14.27
C ARG A 103 -9.03 -2.87 13.21
N PRO A 104 -10.09 -3.60 13.55
CA PRO A 104 -11.16 -3.93 12.60
C PRO A 104 -11.81 -2.69 11.98
N GLU A 105 -11.83 -1.55 12.68
CA GLU A 105 -12.35 -0.27 12.21
C GLU A 105 -11.62 0.28 10.97
N ASN A 106 -10.36 -0.11 10.78
CA ASN A 106 -9.57 0.26 9.61
C ASN A 106 -9.85 -0.63 8.40
N ILE A 107 -10.60 -1.72 8.57
CA ILE A 107 -10.95 -2.65 7.49
C ILE A 107 -12.29 -2.26 6.88
N SER A 108 -12.28 -1.96 5.58
CA SER A 108 -13.49 -1.64 4.83
C SER A 108 -14.31 -2.87 4.44
N ARG A 109 -13.64 -3.96 4.09
CA ARG A 109 -14.23 -5.21 3.59
C ARG A 109 -13.29 -6.37 3.88
N SER A 110 -13.84 -7.54 4.11
CA SER A 110 -13.13 -8.82 4.16
C SER A 110 -14.01 -9.91 3.55
N GLY A 111 -13.42 -11.01 3.13
CA GLY A 111 -14.19 -12.12 2.56
C GLY A 111 -13.36 -13.27 2.05
N VAL A 112 -14.06 -14.22 1.42
CA VAL A 112 -13.51 -15.44 0.84
C VAL A 112 -13.82 -15.45 -0.66
N ILE A 113 -12.87 -15.94 -1.46
CA ILE A 113 -13.02 -16.16 -2.90
C ILE A 113 -12.69 -17.62 -3.18
N HIS A 114 -13.70 -18.40 -3.59
CA HIS A 114 -13.56 -19.80 -3.98
C HIS A 114 -13.01 -19.88 -5.41
N LEU A 115 -11.69 -19.99 -5.53
CA LEU A 115 -11.01 -20.03 -6.83
C LEU A 115 -11.18 -21.38 -7.55
N GLY A 116 -11.54 -22.46 -6.84
CA GLY A 116 -11.72 -23.80 -7.41
C GLY A 116 -10.43 -24.49 -7.86
N ILE A 117 -9.26 -23.91 -7.55
CA ILE A 117 -7.94 -24.45 -7.92
C ILE A 117 -7.33 -25.37 -6.84
N SER A 118 -7.84 -25.31 -5.61
CA SER A 118 -7.47 -26.20 -4.50
C SER A 118 -8.65 -26.36 -3.55
N ASP A 119 -8.49 -27.19 -2.52
CA ASP A 119 -9.44 -27.28 -1.42
C ASP A 119 -9.43 -26.03 -0.51
N HIS A 120 -8.43 -25.15 -0.63
CA HIS A 120 -8.38 -23.86 0.07
C HIS A 120 -8.89 -22.71 -0.82
N SER A 121 -9.52 -21.75 -0.17
CA SER A 121 -10.10 -20.56 -0.77
C SER A 121 -9.23 -19.35 -0.43
N LEU A 122 -9.19 -18.37 -1.32
CA LEU A 122 -8.46 -17.13 -1.07
C LEU A 122 -9.20 -16.29 -0.02
N VAL A 123 -8.52 -15.88 1.04
CA VAL A 123 -9.04 -14.89 1.99
C VAL A 123 -8.51 -13.49 1.67
N TYR A 124 -9.33 -12.47 1.85
CA TYR A 124 -8.90 -11.09 1.65
C TYR A 124 -9.46 -10.13 2.70
N ALA A 125 -8.73 -9.03 2.90
CA ALA A 125 -9.18 -7.85 3.62
C ALA A 125 -8.71 -6.58 2.91
N VAL A 126 -9.55 -5.55 2.91
CA VAL A 126 -9.31 -4.25 2.28
C VAL A 126 -9.17 -3.20 3.37
N ARG A 127 -7.93 -2.87 3.74
CA ARG A 127 -7.61 -1.84 4.74
C ARG A 127 -7.70 -0.44 4.13
N LYS A 128 -8.37 0.47 4.80
CA LYS A 128 -8.43 1.90 4.43
C LYS A 128 -7.12 2.58 4.83
N PHE A 129 -6.65 3.49 3.99
CA PHE A 129 -5.55 4.39 4.32
C PHE A 129 -6.04 5.82 4.16
N THR A 130 -5.76 6.66 5.15
CA THR A 130 -5.87 8.10 4.97
C THR A 130 -4.59 8.55 4.29
N LEU A 131 -4.67 8.81 2.99
CA LEU A 131 -3.66 9.61 2.33
C LEU A 131 -3.94 11.06 2.73
N PRO A 132 -2.97 11.80 3.28
CA PRO A 132 -3.16 13.24 3.39
C PRO A 132 -3.41 13.79 1.99
N ASN A 133 -4.29 14.79 1.88
CA ASN A 133 -4.43 15.57 0.67
C ASN A 133 -3.02 15.93 0.21
N GLY A 134 -2.62 15.45 -0.96
CA GLY A 134 -1.31 15.78 -1.51
C GLY A 134 -1.14 17.29 -1.46
N ARG A 135 0.02 17.79 -1.02
CA ARG A 135 0.30 19.23 -1.10
C ARG A 135 -0.10 19.71 -2.49
N GLN A 136 -0.93 20.75 -2.58
CA GLN A 136 -1.27 21.36 -3.87
C GLN A 136 0.02 21.59 -4.65
N LYS A 137 0.18 20.88 -5.75
CA LYS A 137 1.33 21.09 -6.63
C LYS A 137 0.98 22.28 -7.51
N ILE A 138 1.51 23.45 -7.16
CA ILE A 138 1.48 24.59 -8.07
C ILE A 138 2.36 24.22 -9.26
N ARG A 139 1.76 24.05 -10.43
CA ARG A 139 2.50 23.97 -11.69
C ARG A 139 2.48 25.34 -12.35
N GLN A 140 3.65 25.79 -12.78
CA GLN A 140 3.77 26.92 -13.67
C GLN A 140 3.68 26.41 -15.11
N VAL A 141 2.69 26.89 -15.85
CA VAL A 141 2.51 26.59 -17.27
C VAL A 141 2.54 27.90 -18.05
N ARG A 142 3.00 27.86 -19.30
CA ARG A 142 2.87 29.02 -20.19
C ARG A 142 1.45 29.12 -20.73
N ASN A 143 0.92 30.33 -20.78
CA ASN A 143 -0.38 30.59 -21.36
C ASN A 143 -0.28 30.78 -22.88
N PHE A 144 -0.75 29.80 -23.64
CA PHE A 144 -0.76 29.83 -25.11
C PHE A 144 -2.05 30.40 -25.72
N LYS A 145 -2.95 31.00 -24.93
CA LYS A 145 -4.28 31.47 -25.40
C LYS A 145 -4.19 32.46 -26.56
N ASN A 146 -3.14 33.29 -26.59
CA ASN A 146 -2.90 34.29 -27.63
C ASN A 146 -1.63 33.97 -28.45
N PHE A 147 -1.22 32.71 -28.50
CA PHE A 147 -0.04 32.32 -29.26
C PHE A 147 -0.28 32.49 -30.78
N VAL A 148 0.62 33.21 -31.44
CA VAL A 148 0.60 33.39 -32.89
C VAL A 148 1.85 32.73 -33.49
N GLU A 149 1.65 31.62 -34.20
CA GLU A 149 2.73 30.78 -34.72
C GLU A 149 3.71 31.55 -35.63
N ASN A 150 3.19 32.36 -36.55
CA ASN A 150 4.02 33.11 -37.49
C ASN A 150 4.90 34.18 -36.82
N ASP A 151 4.39 34.82 -35.76
CA ASP A 151 5.18 35.78 -34.98
C ASP A 151 6.30 35.06 -34.22
N PHE A 152 5.99 33.93 -33.59
CA PHE A 152 6.99 33.12 -32.91
C PHE A 152 8.09 32.62 -33.85
N ILE A 153 7.73 32.10 -35.04
CA ILE A 153 8.71 31.65 -36.03
C ILE A 153 9.60 32.82 -36.47
N ARG A 154 9.02 34.00 -36.70
CA ARG A 154 9.76 35.22 -37.05
C ARG A 154 10.74 35.58 -35.93
N ASP A 155 10.29 35.63 -34.68
CA ASP A 155 11.12 36.04 -33.55
C ASP A 155 12.27 35.05 -33.31
N VAL A 156 11.99 33.74 -33.38
CA VAL A 156 13.01 32.66 -33.29
C VAL A 156 14.03 32.75 -34.43
N SER A 157 13.60 33.08 -35.65
CA SER A 157 14.49 33.19 -36.80
C SER A 157 15.48 34.36 -36.71
N GLN A 158 15.17 35.38 -35.90
CA GLN A 158 16.00 36.57 -35.72
C GLN A 158 16.99 36.45 -34.55
N LEU A 159 16.92 35.37 -33.77
CA LEU A 159 17.83 35.15 -32.65
C LEU A 159 19.27 34.88 -33.15
N PRO A 160 20.30 35.39 -32.45
CA PRO A 160 21.70 35.21 -32.81
C PRO A 160 22.22 33.81 -32.46
N TRP A 161 21.71 32.78 -33.14
CA TRP A 161 22.05 31.37 -32.87
C TRP A 161 23.54 31.06 -32.96
N GLU A 162 24.28 31.84 -33.73
CA GLU A 162 25.74 31.73 -33.85
C GLU A 162 26.46 31.86 -32.50
N MET A 163 25.86 32.52 -31.50
CA MET A 163 26.43 32.61 -30.14
C MET A 163 26.58 31.23 -29.47
N VAL A 164 25.75 30.25 -29.82
CA VAL A 164 25.81 28.90 -29.25
C VAL A 164 27.11 28.19 -29.63
N TYR A 165 27.62 28.45 -30.83
CA TYR A 165 28.83 27.81 -31.37
C TYR A 165 30.14 28.46 -30.90
N GLN A 166 30.07 29.56 -30.13
CA GLN A 166 31.25 30.27 -29.62
C GLN A 166 31.88 29.59 -28.39
N PHE A 167 31.24 28.56 -27.85
CA PHE A 167 31.67 27.87 -26.64
C PHE A 167 32.08 26.42 -26.94
N GLY A 168 33.17 25.97 -26.31
CA GLY A 168 33.62 24.57 -26.38
C GLY A 168 33.01 23.66 -25.29
N ASP A 169 32.36 24.23 -24.28
CA ASP A 169 31.69 23.50 -23.21
C ASP A 169 30.20 23.30 -23.55
N PRO A 170 29.72 22.05 -23.70
CA PRO A 170 28.32 21.75 -23.97
C PRO A 170 27.34 22.35 -22.95
N ASN A 171 27.72 22.50 -21.68
CA ASN A 171 26.84 23.10 -20.67
C ASN A 171 26.62 24.59 -20.92
N LEU A 172 27.67 25.30 -21.36
CA LEU A 172 27.57 26.71 -21.73
C LEU A 172 26.76 26.88 -23.02
N CYS A 173 26.98 26.02 -24.02
CA CYS A 173 26.16 26.00 -25.24
C CYS A 173 24.66 25.85 -24.91
N TRP A 174 24.32 24.92 -24.02
CA TRP A 174 22.95 24.70 -23.55
C TRP A 174 22.37 25.92 -22.84
N GLN A 175 23.13 26.56 -21.94
CA GLN A 175 22.67 27.74 -21.21
C GLN A 175 22.37 28.90 -22.16
N VAL A 176 23.25 29.16 -23.13
CA VAL A 176 23.07 30.22 -24.13
C VAL A 176 21.86 29.93 -25.02
N TRP A 177 21.78 28.71 -25.57
CA TRP A 177 20.62 28.30 -26.39
C TRP A 177 19.30 28.46 -25.62
N LYS A 178 19.28 27.98 -24.37
CA LYS A 178 18.09 28.05 -23.50
C LYS A 178 17.71 29.50 -23.23
N SER A 179 18.66 30.38 -22.93
CA SER A 179 18.38 31.81 -22.70
C SER A 179 17.74 32.44 -23.94
N LEU A 180 18.37 32.28 -25.11
CA LEU A 180 17.88 32.83 -26.36
C LEU A 180 16.45 32.37 -26.67
N LEU A 181 16.18 31.07 -26.53
CA LEU A 181 14.84 30.53 -26.76
C LEU A 181 13.82 31.05 -25.74
N LEU A 182 14.20 31.15 -24.45
CA LEU A 182 13.29 31.63 -23.41
C LEU A 182 12.95 33.12 -23.58
N ASP A 183 13.88 33.92 -24.09
CA ASP A 183 13.67 35.35 -24.37
C ASP A 183 12.65 35.56 -25.49
N ALA A 184 12.68 34.76 -26.56
CA ALA A 184 11.65 34.75 -27.60
C ALA A 184 10.26 34.27 -27.12
N LEU A 185 10.16 33.77 -25.89
CA LEU A 185 8.91 33.30 -25.30
C LEU A 185 8.37 34.24 -24.20
N ILE A 186 8.96 35.43 -23.99
CA ILE A 186 8.60 36.36 -22.90
C ILE A 186 7.15 36.89 -23.02
N ASP A 187 6.62 37.02 -24.23
CA ASP A 187 5.24 37.47 -24.47
C ASP A 187 4.16 36.45 -24.04
N MET A 188 4.58 35.25 -23.60
CA MET A 188 3.69 34.24 -23.01
C MET A 188 3.83 34.23 -21.48
N PRO A 189 2.96 34.96 -20.75
CA PRO A 189 3.03 35.01 -19.30
C PRO A 189 2.86 33.62 -18.68
N LEU A 190 3.62 33.37 -17.62
CA LEU A 190 3.44 32.20 -16.78
C LEU A 190 2.11 32.32 -16.03
N CYS A 191 1.30 31.26 -16.09
CA CYS A 191 0.14 31.12 -15.24
C CYS A 191 0.38 30.00 -14.23
N ALA A 192 -0.01 30.25 -12.98
CA ALA A 192 -0.09 29.21 -11.97
C ALA A 192 -1.44 28.49 -12.13
N THR A 193 -1.40 27.16 -12.29
CA THR A 193 -2.60 26.33 -12.26
C THR A 193 -2.55 25.44 -11.03
N SER A 194 -3.61 25.48 -10.22
CA SER A 194 -3.88 24.49 -9.18
C SER A 194 -4.65 23.33 -9.80
N GLU A 195 -4.08 22.11 -9.72
CA GLU A 195 -4.86 20.86 -9.88
C GLU A 195 -5.74 20.62 -8.65
#